data_AF-A0A0C1XNE1-F1
#
_entry.id   AF-A0A0C1XNE1-F1
#
_cell.length_a   1.000
_cell.length_b   1.000
_cell.length_c   1.000
_cell.angle_alpha   90.00
_cell.angle_beta   90.00
_cell.angle_gamma   90.00
#
_symmetry.space_group_name_H-M   'P 1'
#
loop_
_entity.id
_entity.type
_entity.pdbx_description
1 polymer ?
#
loop_
_entity_poly.entity_id
_entity_poly.type
_entity_poly.pdbx_seq_one_letter_code
_entity_poly.pdbx_strand_id
1 'polypeptide(L)'
;MTAREMTAPATAYDRRMRALMNKGAARALHSTAPRRRATVCAHVALTVAGAGAWIATVFLDRTWAVVVLAVVLLPWCVATGVINSATRGLLELRGRVLDERQLAERDRVLARSHRATLLLLLAAALVTGSIGWFGGGRVETALAPVLVALLVVHWLMPHWVAGLTMVDEPADE
;
A
#
# COMPACT_ATOMS: atom_id res chain seq x y z
N MET A 1 17.96 1.30 12.13
CA MET A 1 17.97 2.74 12.46
C MET A 1 18.78 2.89 13.74
N THR A 2 19.88 3.64 13.71
CA THR A 2 20.71 3.80 14.92
C THR A 2 20.16 4.93 15.79
N ALA A 3 20.36 4.89 17.11
CA ALA A 3 19.91 5.94 18.03
C ALA A 3 20.38 7.36 17.60
N ARG A 4 21.52 7.44 16.90
CA ARG A 4 22.09 8.67 16.35
C ARG A 4 21.30 9.26 15.18
N GLU A 5 20.58 8.44 14.42
CA GLU A 5 19.72 8.90 13.31
C GLU A 5 18.37 9.42 13.80
N MET A 6 17.93 9.00 14.99
CA MET A 6 16.68 9.45 15.62
C MET A 6 16.78 10.85 16.22
N THR A 7 17.96 11.23 16.71
CA THR A 7 18.20 12.51 17.39
C THR A 7 18.72 13.61 16.47
N ALA A 8 18.97 13.29 15.20
CA ALA A 8 19.43 14.27 14.23
C ALA A 8 18.34 15.34 13.98
N PRO A 9 18.71 16.64 13.93
CA PRO A 9 17.74 17.72 13.70
C PRO A 9 17.05 17.59 12.35
N ALA A 10 15.77 17.97 12.29
CA ALA A 10 14.98 17.90 11.06
C ALA A 10 15.57 18.80 9.96
N THR A 11 15.72 18.24 8.76
CA THR A 11 16.22 18.98 7.59
C THR A 11 15.13 19.90 6.99
N ALA A 12 15.53 20.80 6.08
CA ALA A 12 14.57 21.61 5.33
C ALA A 12 13.62 20.74 4.47
N TYR A 13 14.12 19.64 3.92
CA TYR A 13 13.32 18.65 3.21
C TYR A 13 12.28 17.99 4.13
N ASP A 14 12.68 17.58 5.33
CA ASP A 14 11.78 16.97 6.31
C ASP A 14 10.63 17.90 6.69
N ARG A 15 10.94 19.19 6.91
CA ARG A 15 9.91 20.22 7.19
C ARG A 15 8.95 20.41 6.02
N ARG A 16 9.47 20.48 4.79
CA ARG A 16 8.65 20.62 3.58
C ARG A 16 7.74 19.41 3.37
N MET A 17 8.26 18.20 3.57
CA MET A 17 7.47 16.97 3.45
C MET A 17 6.38 16.92 4.50
N ARG A 18 6.72 17.14 5.79
CA ARG A 18 5.73 17.21 6.87
C ARG A 18 4.64 18.25 6.60
N ALA A 19 5.01 19.42 6.09
CA ALA A 19 4.04 20.45 5.72
C ALA A 19 3.12 20.01 4.57
N LEU A 20 3.65 19.34 3.54
CA LEU A 20 2.88 18.82 2.42
C LEU A 20 1.85 17.78 2.87
N MET A 21 2.25 16.85 3.73
CA MET A 21 1.39 15.75 4.18
C MET A 21 0.27 16.21 5.11
N ASN A 22 0.45 17.35 5.77
CA ASN A 22 -0.56 18.00 6.60
C ASN A 22 -1.44 19.00 5.82
N LYS A 23 -1.27 19.16 4.50
CA LYS A 23 -2.14 20.04 3.71
C LYS A 23 -3.55 19.47 3.62
N GLY A 24 -4.54 20.32 3.91
CA GLY A 24 -5.96 19.94 3.89
C GLY A 24 -6.56 19.66 2.51
N ALA A 25 -5.80 19.81 1.40
CA ALA A 25 -6.33 19.68 0.04
C ALA A 25 -6.98 18.32 -0.24
N ALA A 26 -6.43 17.23 0.33
CA ALA A 26 -7.01 15.90 0.22
C ALA A 26 -7.97 15.53 1.37
N ARG A 27 -8.13 16.39 2.39
CA ARG A 27 -8.87 16.10 3.63
C ARG A 27 -10.29 15.62 3.35
N ALA A 28 -10.98 16.23 2.39
CA ALA A 28 -12.34 15.84 2.01
C ALA A 28 -12.47 14.36 1.60
N LEU A 29 -11.41 13.76 1.03
CA LEU A 29 -11.38 12.38 0.54
C LEU A 29 -11.13 11.34 1.64
N HIS A 30 -10.68 11.74 2.83
CA HIS A 30 -10.32 10.80 3.90
C HIS A 30 -10.72 11.26 5.31
N SER A 31 -11.52 12.33 5.41
CA SER A 31 -11.96 12.93 6.68
C SER A 31 -12.80 12.01 7.54
N THR A 32 -13.40 10.97 6.95
CA THR A 32 -14.21 9.99 7.66
C THR A 32 -13.75 8.57 7.36
N ALA A 33 -13.96 7.66 8.30
CA ALA A 33 -13.70 6.24 8.12
C ALA A 33 -14.23 5.65 6.80
N PRO A 34 -15.49 5.87 6.37
CA PRO A 34 -15.97 5.31 5.11
C PRO A 34 -15.25 5.87 3.88
N ARG A 35 -14.92 7.16 3.85
CA ARG A 35 -14.21 7.78 2.72
C ARG A 35 -12.76 7.27 2.61
N ARG A 36 -12.10 7.11 3.76
CA ARG A 36 -10.77 6.52 3.83
C ARG A 36 -10.77 5.05 3.38
N ARG A 37 -11.74 4.26 3.83
CA ARG A 37 -11.92 2.86 3.37
C ARG A 37 -12.19 2.80 1.87
N ALA A 38 -13.06 3.66 1.34
CA ALA A 38 -13.33 3.75 -0.09
C ALA A 38 -12.06 4.08 -0.89
N THR A 39 -11.22 5.00 -0.40
CA THR A 39 -9.93 5.32 -1.02
C THR A 39 -8.99 4.11 -1.03
N VAL A 40 -8.89 3.37 0.08
CA VAL A 40 -8.07 2.14 0.13
C VAL A 40 -8.62 1.09 -0.84
N CYS A 41 -9.93 0.86 -0.87
CA CYS A 41 -10.55 -0.08 -1.81
C CYS A 41 -10.31 0.33 -3.28
N ALA A 42 -10.40 1.62 -3.59
CA ALA A 42 -10.09 2.14 -4.91
C ALA A 42 -8.61 1.89 -5.28
N HIS A 43 -7.68 2.13 -4.34
CA HIS A 43 -6.26 1.83 -4.53
C HIS A 43 -6.00 0.34 -4.76
N VAL A 44 -6.66 -0.54 -4.01
CA VAL A 44 -6.59 -2.00 -4.21
C VAL A 44 -7.10 -2.36 -5.61
N ALA A 45 -8.26 -1.84 -6.03
CA ALA A 45 -8.82 -2.12 -7.36
C ALA A 45 -7.89 -1.62 -8.48
N LEU A 46 -7.33 -0.42 -8.36
CA LEU A 46 -6.35 0.12 -9.29
C LEU A 46 -5.06 -0.72 -9.32
N THR A 47 -4.62 -1.22 -8.16
CA THR A 47 -3.45 -2.11 -8.07
C THR A 47 -3.72 -3.44 -8.80
N VAL A 48 -4.89 -4.04 -8.60
CA VAL A 48 -5.29 -5.26 -9.32
C VAL A 48 -5.35 -5.01 -10.84
N ALA A 49 -5.96 -3.90 -11.26
CA ALA A 49 -6.02 -3.52 -12.67
C ALA A 49 -4.63 -3.29 -13.28
N GLY A 50 -3.75 -2.55 -12.59
CA GLY A 50 -2.40 -2.26 -13.05
C GLY A 50 -1.51 -3.50 -13.09
N ALA A 51 -1.52 -4.32 -12.02
CA ALA A 51 -0.78 -5.57 -11.99
C ALA A 51 -1.29 -6.55 -13.06
N GLY A 52 -2.60 -6.66 -13.24
CA GLY A 52 -3.22 -7.48 -14.28
C GLY A 52 -2.85 -7.00 -15.69
N ALA A 53 -2.86 -5.69 -15.94
CA ALA A 53 -2.44 -5.11 -17.21
C ALA A 53 -0.95 -5.37 -17.51
N TRP A 54 -0.09 -5.24 -16.50
CA TRP A 54 1.33 -5.57 -16.61
C TRP A 54 1.53 -7.06 -16.90
N ILE A 55 0.86 -7.95 -16.15
CA ILE A 55 0.90 -9.40 -16.38
C ILE A 55 0.44 -9.74 -17.80
N ALA A 56 -0.65 -9.12 -18.28
CA ALA A 56 -1.17 -9.35 -19.62
C ALA A 56 -0.20 -8.86 -20.71
N THR A 57 0.53 -7.78 -20.45
CA THR A 57 1.57 -7.28 -21.37
C THR A 57 2.74 -8.26 -21.42
N VAL A 58 3.23 -8.72 -20.27
CA VAL A 58 4.49 -9.48 -20.16
C VAL A 58 4.34 -10.97 -20.45
N PHE A 59 3.23 -11.58 -20.02
CA PHE A 59 3.02 -13.03 -20.08
C PHE A 59 1.98 -13.45 -21.11
N LEU A 60 1.18 -12.53 -21.65
CA LEU A 60 0.10 -12.82 -22.60
C LEU A 60 0.20 -12.03 -23.92
N ASP A 61 1.31 -11.31 -24.14
CA ASP A 61 1.60 -10.49 -25.32
C ASP A 61 0.46 -9.52 -25.72
N ARG A 62 -0.27 -9.00 -24.72
CA ARG A 62 -1.39 -8.07 -24.94
C ARG A 62 -0.91 -6.62 -24.94
N THR A 63 -0.47 -6.14 -26.10
CA THR A 63 0.05 -4.77 -26.27
C THR A 63 -0.93 -3.66 -25.86
N TRP A 64 -2.23 -3.85 -26.04
CA TRP A 64 -3.26 -2.90 -25.59
C TRP A 64 -3.25 -2.69 -24.06
N ALA A 65 -2.77 -3.67 -23.28
CA ALA A 65 -2.71 -3.57 -21.83
C ALA A 65 -1.69 -2.53 -21.35
N VAL A 66 -0.72 -2.13 -22.18
CA VAL A 66 0.19 -0.99 -21.89
C VAL A 66 -0.61 0.31 -21.75
N VAL A 67 -1.64 0.51 -22.58
CA VAL A 67 -2.51 1.70 -22.50
C VAL A 67 -3.29 1.68 -21.19
N VAL A 68 -3.81 0.52 -20.78
CA VAL A 68 -4.48 0.38 -19.47
C VAL A 68 -3.53 0.70 -18.33
N LEU A 69 -2.30 0.17 -18.37
CA LEU A 69 -1.28 0.45 -17.36
C LEU A 69 -1.01 1.96 -17.24
N ALA A 70 -0.86 2.65 -18.38
CA ALA A 70 -0.64 4.10 -18.42
C ALA A 70 -1.83 4.88 -17.84
N VAL A 71 -3.06 4.51 -18.20
CA VAL A 71 -4.29 5.15 -17.71
C VAL A 71 -4.49 4.94 -16.22
N VAL A 72 -4.21 3.73 -15.71
CA VAL A 72 -4.35 3.37 -14.30
C VAL A 72 -3.29 4.03 -13.42
N LEU A 73 -2.10 4.29 -13.94
CA LEU A 73 -0.99 4.84 -13.17
C LEU A 73 -1.31 6.18 -12.52
N LEU A 74 -1.95 7.10 -13.25
CA LEU A 74 -2.29 8.43 -12.73
C LEU A 74 -3.25 8.37 -11.51
N PRO A 75 -4.45 7.75 -11.59
CA PRO A 75 -5.32 7.63 -10.43
C PRO A 75 -4.69 6.78 -9.32
N TRP A 76 -3.82 5.81 -9.65
CA TRP A 76 -3.08 5.05 -8.65
C TRP A 76 -2.12 5.93 -7.85
N CYS A 77 -1.35 6.81 -8.51
CA CYS A 77 -0.48 7.78 -7.85
C CYS A 77 -1.27 8.74 -6.95
N VAL A 78 -2.42 9.24 -7.43
CA VAL A 78 -3.30 10.10 -6.63
C VAL A 78 -3.81 9.37 -5.40
N ALA A 79 -4.32 8.14 -5.55
CA ALA A 79 -4.81 7.35 -4.43
C ALA A 79 -3.72 7.05 -3.40
N THR A 80 -2.49 6.77 -3.84
CA THR A 80 -1.33 6.62 -2.95
C THR A 80 -1.07 7.91 -2.15
N GLY A 81 -1.06 9.05 -2.82
CA GLY A 81 -0.91 10.36 -2.17
C GLY A 81 -2.02 10.64 -1.14
N VAL A 82 -3.27 10.29 -1.44
CA VAL A 82 -4.39 10.43 -0.50
C VAL A 82 -4.20 9.53 0.72
N ILE A 83 -3.85 8.25 0.54
CA ILE A 83 -3.57 7.32 1.66
C ILE A 83 -2.41 7.84 2.52
N ASN A 84 -1.35 8.38 1.90
CA ASN A 84 -0.21 8.93 2.62
C ASN A 84 -0.58 10.21 3.38
N SER A 85 -1.43 11.07 2.81
CA SER A 85 -1.98 12.22 3.54
C SER A 85 -2.87 11.80 4.72
N ALA A 86 -3.70 10.77 4.54
CA ALA A 86 -4.59 10.24 5.58
C ALA A 86 -3.84 9.64 6.76
N THR A 87 -2.63 9.14 6.52
CA THR A 87 -1.75 8.58 7.54
C THR A 87 -0.72 9.60 8.04
N ARG A 88 -0.81 10.87 7.61
CA ARG A 88 0.14 11.95 7.91
C ARG A 88 1.60 11.59 7.62
N GLY A 89 1.80 10.73 6.61
CA GLY A 89 3.12 10.24 6.25
C GLY A 89 3.76 9.30 7.24
N LEU A 90 2.97 8.56 8.02
CA LEU A 90 3.48 7.57 8.97
C LEU A 90 4.57 6.65 8.37
N LEU A 91 4.42 6.29 7.08
CA LEU A 91 5.35 5.41 6.37
C LEU A 91 6.40 6.15 5.53
N GLU A 92 6.14 7.39 5.12
CA GLU A 92 7.05 8.18 4.27
C GLU A 92 8.00 9.08 5.06
N LEU A 93 7.57 9.55 6.24
CA LEU A 93 8.38 10.41 7.09
C LEU A 93 9.46 9.59 7.80
N ARG A 94 10.65 10.20 7.88
CA ARG A 94 11.80 9.62 8.58
C ARG A 94 11.54 9.58 10.07
N GLY A 95 12.05 8.56 10.75
CA GLY A 95 11.79 8.34 12.17
C GLY A 95 12.17 9.50 13.10
N ARG A 96 13.18 10.30 12.78
CA ARG A 96 13.55 11.53 13.53
C ARG A 96 12.50 12.65 13.48
N VAL A 97 11.57 12.56 12.53
CA VAL A 97 10.48 13.49 12.30
C VAL A 97 9.16 12.86 12.77
N LEU A 98 9.21 11.73 13.47
CA LEU A 98 8.03 11.10 14.05
C LEU A 98 8.14 11.16 15.56
N ASP A 99 7.05 11.50 16.22
CA ASP A 99 6.99 11.48 17.68
C ASP A 99 6.92 10.02 18.17
N GLU A 100 7.21 9.77 19.45
CA GLU A 100 7.22 8.41 20.03
C GLU A 100 5.91 7.64 19.79
N ARG A 101 4.77 8.35 19.89
CA ARG A 101 3.45 7.79 19.58
C ARG A 101 3.32 7.37 18.12
N GLN A 102 3.86 8.16 17.18
CA GLN A 102 3.81 7.83 15.75
C GLN A 102 4.76 6.68 15.41
N LEU A 103 5.93 6.60 16.05
CA LEU A 103 6.83 5.45 15.91
C LEU A 103 6.16 4.15 16.37
N ALA A 104 5.54 4.17 17.56
CA ALA A 104 4.80 3.01 18.06
C ALA A 104 3.63 2.62 17.14
N GLU A 105 2.92 3.61 16.57
CA GLU A 105 1.85 3.33 15.60
C GLU A 105 2.39 2.70 14.31
N ARG A 106 3.51 3.21 13.79
CA ARG A 106 4.17 2.63 12.61
C ARG A 106 4.55 1.18 12.85
N ASP A 107 5.12 0.85 14.01
CA ASP A 107 5.51 -0.52 14.35
C ASP A 107 4.27 -1.43 14.46
N ARG A 108 3.17 -0.95 15.04
CA ARG A 108 1.90 -1.69 15.07
C ARG A 108 1.34 -1.94 13.68
N VAL A 109 1.40 -0.95 12.78
CA VAL A 109 1.00 -1.09 11.38
C VAL A 109 1.87 -2.12 10.67
N LEU A 110 3.19 -2.04 10.80
CA LEU A 110 4.12 -2.98 10.16
C LEU A 110 3.91 -4.42 10.66
N ALA A 111 3.71 -4.61 11.96
CA ALA A 111 3.41 -5.91 12.54
C ALA A 111 2.10 -6.50 11.99
N ARG A 112 1.03 -5.70 11.89
CA ARG A 112 -0.24 -6.13 11.29
C ARG A 112 -0.10 -6.46 9.81
N SER A 113 0.66 -5.65 9.07
CA SER A 113 0.92 -5.84 7.64
C SER A 113 1.70 -7.11 7.37
N HIS A 114 2.67 -7.42 8.24
CA HIS A 114 3.42 -8.67 8.18
C HIS A 114 2.49 -9.87 8.40
N ARG A 115 1.64 -9.84 9.45
CA ARG A 115 0.65 -10.90 9.71
C ARG A 115 -0.33 -11.07 8.55
N ALA A 116 -0.83 -9.97 7.97
CA ALA A 116 -1.72 -10.02 6.82
C ALA A 116 -1.04 -10.63 5.58
N THR A 117 0.22 -10.26 5.33
CA THR A 117 1.02 -10.86 4.25
C THR A 117 1.23 -12.35 4.49
N LEU A 118 1.57 -12.78 5.72
CA LEU A 118 1.75 -14.19 6.04
C LEU A 118 0.48 -15.01 5.80
N LEU A 119 -0.69 -14.49 6.20
CA LEU A 119 -1.98 -15.15 5.94
C LEU A 119 -2.27 -15.24 4.44
N LEU A 120 -1.92 -14.21 3.67
CA LEU A 120 -2.06 -14.23 2.22
C LEU A 120 -1.13 -15.25 1.56
N LEU A 121 0.12 -15.34 2.00
CA LEU A 121 1.08 -16.32 1.51
C LEU A 121 0.62 -17.75 1.83
N LEU A 122 0.09 -17.98 3.04
CA LEU A 122 -0.52 -19.25 3.41
C LEU A 122 -1.71 -19.59 2.49
N ALA A 123 -2.62 -18.64 2.28
CA ALA A 123 -3.76 -18.82 1.38
C ALA A 123 -3.31 -19.12 -0.06
N ALA A 124 -2.32 -18.39 -0.57
CA ALA A 124 -1.75 -18.62 -1.88
C ALA A 124 -1.17 -20.04 -2.00
N ALA A 125 -0.37 -20.47 -1.00
CA ALA A 125 0.22 -21.81 -0.96
C ALA A 125 -0.86 -22.90 -0.96
N LEU A 126 -1.91 -22.76 -0.14
CA LEU A 126 -3.03 -23.70 -0.08
C LEU A 126 -3.78 -23.78 -1.41
N VAL A 127 -4.06 -22.64 -2.04
CA VAL A 127 -4.75 -22.58 -3.34
C VAL A 127 -3.89 -23.22 -4.43
N THR A 128 -2.61 -22.84 -4.55
CA THR A 128 -1.72 -23.40 -5.59
C THR A 128 -1.48 -24.89 -5.38
N GLY A 129 -1.32 -25.33 -4.12
CA GLY A 129 -1.16 -26.73 -3.76
C GLY A 129 -2.41 -27.55 -4.09
N SER A 130 -3.60 -27.02 -3.80
CA SER A 130 -4.87 -27.68 -4.13
C SER A 130 -5.07 -27.82 -5.65
N ILE A 131 -4.75 -26.77 -6.42
CA ILE A 131 -4.84 -26.82 -7.89
C ILE A 131 -3.88 -27.88 -8.46
N GLY A 132 -2.65 -27.96 -7.95
CA GLY A 132 -1.69 -28.98 -8.37
C GLY A 132 -2.14 -30.39 -8.00
N TRP A 133 -2.69 -30.58 -6.80
CA TRP A 133 -3.12 -31.88 -6.28
C TRP A 133 -4.39 -32.42 -6.97
N PHE A 134 -5.39 -31.57 -7.18
CA PHE A 134 -6.70 -31.98 -7.69
C PHE A 134 -6.93 -31.69 -9.18
N GLY A 135 -6.24 -30.69 -9.74
CA GLY A 135 -6.59 -30.12 -11.04
C GLY A 135 -5.71 -30.55 -12.21
N GLY A 136 -4.58 -31.24 -11.99
CA GLY A 136 -3.64 -31.62 -13.05
C GLY A 136 -3.04 -30.42 -13.83
N GLY A 137 -3.17 -29.20 -13.30
CA GLY A 137 -2.83 -27.96 -13.98
C GLY A 137 -1.32 -27.68 -14.01
N ARG A 138 -0.87 -26.92 -15.02
CA ARG A 138 0.53 -26.46 -15.15
C ARG A 138 0.79 -25.27 -14.22
N VAL A 139 1.04 -25.55 -12.94
CA VAL A 139 1.39 -24.53 -11.93
C VAL A 139 2.59 -23.68 -12.37
N GLU A 140 3.51 -24.28 -13.11
CA GLU A 140 4.73 -23.65 -13.63
C GLU A 140 4.46 -22.37 -14.43
N THR A 141 3.43 -22.34 -15.28
CA THR A 141 3.12 -21.18 -16.12
C THR A 141 2.51 -20.02 -15.32
N ALA A 142 1.92 -20.31 -14.16
CA ALA A 142 1.30 -19.31 -13.29
C ALA A 142 2.26 -18.81 -12.19
N LEU A 143 3.39 -19.47 -11.98
CA LEU A 143 4.30 -19.18 -10.86
C LEU A 143 4.82 -17.74 -10.92
N ALA A 144 5.39 -17.33 -12.05
CA ALA A 144 5.93 -15.98 -12.22
C ALA A 144 4.87 -14.87 -12.00
N PRO A 145 3.69 -14.89 -12.65
CA PRO A 145 2.68 -13.86 -12.41
C PRO A 145 2.13 -13.88 -10.97
N VAL A 146 1.98 -15.05 -10.33
CA VAL A 146 1.57 -15.14 -8.92
C VAL A 146 2.62 -14.54 -7.99
N LEU A 147 3.92 -14.82 -8.19
CA LEU A 147 4.99 -14.25 -7.40
C LEU A 147 5.04 -12.72 -7.52
N VAL A 148 4.84 -12.18 -8.73
CA VAL A 148 4.76 -10.73 -8.92
C VAL A 148 3.56 -10.14 -8.19
N ALA A 149 2.38 -10.77 -8.29
CA ALA A 149 1.20 -10.31 -7.56
C ALA A 149 1.43 -10.31 -6.04
N LEU A 150 2.03 -11.37 -5.49
CA LEU A 150 2.38 -11.46 -4.08
C LEU A 150 3.39 -10.39 -3.65
N LEU A 151 4.40 -10.12 -4.48
CA LEU A 151 5.38 -9.06 -4.24
C LEU A 151 4.71 -7.68 -4.17
N VAL A 152 3.84 -7.37 -5.14
CA VAL A 152 3.09 -6.11 -5.18
C VAL A 152 2.23 -5.95 -3.93
N VAL A 153 1.48 -7.00 -3.56
CA VAL A 153 0.64 -6.96 -2.36
C VAL A 153 1.48 -6.83 -1.10
N HIS A 154 2.59 -7.55 -0.96
CA HIS A 154 3.49 -7.43 0.17
C HIS A 154 4.02 -6.00 0.32
N TRP A 155 4.43 -5.38 -0.79
CA TRP A 155 4.97 -4.03 -0.80
C TRP A 155 3.93 -2.97 -0.40
N LEU A 156 2.67 -3.16 -0.82
CA LEU A 156 1.60 -2.19 -0.57
C LEU A 156 0.81 -2.45 0.72
N MET A 157 0.93 -3.63 1.33
CA MET A 157 0.21 -4.01 2.55
C MET A 157 0.33 -2.96 3.67
N PRO A 158 1.52 -2.40 3.98
CA PRO A 158 1.64 -1.34 5.00
C PRO A 158 0.75 -0.12 4.74
N HIS A 159 0.63 0.31 3.49
CA HIS A 159 -0.17 1.47 3.11
C HIS A 159 -1.66 1.19 3.32
N TRP A 160 -2.14 0.01 2.91
CA TRP A 160 -3.52 -0.40 3.09
C TRP A 160 -3.88 -0.56 4.56
N VAL A 161 -3.04 -1.25 5.32
CA VAL A 161 -3.25 -1.43 6.77
C VAL A 161 -3.27 -0.07 7.46
N ALA A 162 -2.29 0.80 7.21
CA ALA A 162 -2.26 2.14 7.80
C ALA A 162 -3.53 2.95 7.47
N GLY A 163 -3.96 2.94 6.21
CA GLY A 163 -5.19 3.61 5.79
C GLY A 163 -6.44 3.03 6.48
N LEU A 164 -6.53 1.71 6.67
CA LEU A 164 -7.70 1.09 7.28
C LEU A 164 -7.73 1.23 8.82
N THR A 165 -6.58 1.33 9.47
CA THR A 165 -6.50 1.35 10.95
C THR A 165 -6.40 2.74 11.55
N MET A 166 -6.16 3.79 10.75
CA MET A 166 -6.12 5.15 11.27
C MET A 166 -7.43 5.53 11.95
N VAL A 167 -7.33 6.16 13.11
CA VAL A 167 -8.48 6.67 13.88
C VAL A 167 -8.88 8.03 13.31
N ASP A 168 -10.18 8.28 13.21
CA ASP A 168 -10.70 9.56 12.74
C ASP A 168 -10.27 10.67 13.71
N GLU A 169 -9.94 11.84 13.17
CA GLU A 169 -9.64 13.01 14.00
C GLU A 169 -10.94 13.45 14.69
N PRO A 170 -10.93 13.77 16.00
CA PRO A 170 -12.13 14.24 16.68
C PRO A 170 -12.71 15.41 15.90
N ALA A 171 -14.04 15.44 15.75
CA ALA A 171 -14.69 16.60 15.18
C ALA A 171 -14.34 17.81 16.06
N ASP A 172 -13.81 18.87 15.46
CA ASP A 172 -13.63 20.14 16.16
C ASP A 172 -15.04 20.63 16.54
N GLU A 173 -15.41 20.48 17.83
CA GLU A 173 -16.57 21.13 18.47
C GLU A 173 -16.15 22.47 19.05
#